data_AF-A0AAC8Z1E4-F1
#
_entry.id   AF-A0AAC8Z1E4-F1
#
_cell.length_a   1.000
_cell.length_b   1.000
_cell.length_c   1.000
_cell.angle_alpha   90.00
_cell.angle_beta   90.00
_cell.angle_gamma   90.00
#
_symmetry.space_group_name_H-M   'P 1'
#
loop_
_entity.id
_entity.type
_entity.pdbx_description
1 polymer ?
#
loop_
_entity_poly.entity_id
_entity_poly.type
_entity_poly.pdbx_seq_one_letter_code
_entity_poly.pdbx_strand_id
1 'polypeptide(L)' 'MLLDLYAAHYERQRVSVSSLCIAAAVPATTALRWIKTMCDTGKFLRECDPHDGRRIFISLSEETRLKMDAYFEDCAED' A
#
# COMPACT_ATOMS: atom_id res chain seq x y z
N MET A 1 -2.12 -5.36 -4.00
CA MET A 1 -1.40 -4.15 -3.49
C MET A 1 -2.33 -3.11 -2.89
N LEU A 2 -3.21 -2.44 -3.66
CA LEU A 2 -4.11 -1.41 -3.10
C LEU A 2 -5.02 -1.98 -2.01
N LEU A 3 -5.69 -3.10 -2.31
CA LEU A 3 -6.55 -3.81 -1.35
C LEU A 3 -5.78 -4.26 -0.10
N ASP A 4 -4.58 -4.81 -0.27
CA ASP A 4 -3.74 -5.24 0.87
C ASP A 4 -3.39 -4.06 1.80
N LEU A 5 -3.02 -2.92 1.24
CA LEU A 5 -2.69 -1.72 2.02
C LEU A 5 -3.95 -1.10 2.67
N TYR A 6 -5.08 -1.19 1.99
CA TYR A 6 -6.38 -0.77 2.52
C TYR A 6 -6.80 -1.63 3.72
N ALA A 7 -6.78 -2.96 3.56
CA ALA A 7 -7.08 -3.89 4.65
C ALA A 7 -6.11 -3.69 5.82
N ALA A 8 -4.81 -3.62 5.54
CA ALA A 8 -3.79 -3.41 6.57
C ALA A 8 -3.97 -2.10 7.36
N HIS A 9 -4.46 -1.03 6.72
CA HIS A 9 -4.79 0.21 7.41
C HIS A 9 -5.85 -0.02 8.50
N TYR A 10 -6.96 -0.66 8.16
CA TYR A 10 -8.05 -0.94 9.10
C TYR A 10 -7.70 -1.99 10.14
N GLU A 11 -6.84 -2.95 9.79
CA GLU A 11 -6.28 -3.94 10.71
C GLU A 11 -5.14 -3.39 11.58
N ARG A 12 -4.73 -2.12 11.38
CA ARG A 12 -3.59 -1.47 12.06
C ARG A 12 -2.28 -2.26 11.91
N GLN A 13 -2.09 -2.88 10.75
CA GLN A 13 -0.90 -3.63 10.41
C GLN A 13 0.04 -2.80 9.54
N ARG A 14 1.35 -2.98 9.74
CA ARG A 14 2.36 -2.39 8.86
C ARG A 14 2.71 -3.38 7.75
N VAL A 15 2.71 -2.91 6.51
CA VAL A 15 3.06 -3.74 5.34
C VAL A 15 4.46 -3.42 4.87
N SER A 16 5.37 -4.39 4.92
CA SER A 16 6.72 -4.22 4.38
C SER A 16 6.73 -4.27 2.85
N VAL A 17 7.71 -3.65 2.21
CA VAL A 17 7.90 -3.76 0.74
C VAL A 17 7.96 -5.21 0.29
N SER A 18 8.69 -6.08 1.01
CA SER A 18 8.79 -7.51 0.66
C SER A 18 7.44 -8.22 0.73
N SER A 19 6.64 -7.96 1.77
CA SER A 19 5.29 -8.51 1.90
C SER A 19 4.35 -8.00 0.80
N LEU A 20 4.41 -6.70 0.49
CA LEU A 20 3.61 -6.11 -0.58
C LEU A 20 3.98 -6.67 -1.96
N CYS A 21 5.26 -6.96 -2.21
CA CYS A 21 5.72 -7.63 -3.44
C CYS A 21 5.14 -9.04 -3.59
N ILE A 22 5.03 -9.80 -2.48
CA ILE A 22 4.39 -11.12 -2.49
C ILE A 22 2.89 -10.97 -2.83
N ALA A 23 2.21 -10.04 -2.16
CA ALA A 23 0.80 -9.74 -2.40
C ALA A 23 0.50 -9.20 -3.82
N ALA A 24 1.49 -8.61 -4.49
CA ALA A 24 1.33 -8.10 -5.85
C ALA A 24 1.11 -9.20 -6.89
N ALA A 25 1.43 -10.46 -6.57
CA ALA A 25 1.27 -11.62 -7.47
C ALA A 25 1.91 -11.44 -8.86
N VAL A 26 3.00 -10.68 -8.92
CA VAL A 26 3.81 -10.41 -10.12
C VAL A 26 5.29 -10.56 -9.77
N PRO A 27 6.21 -10.65 -10.75
CA PRO A 27 7.64 -10.64 -10.46
C PRO A 27 8.04 -9.46 -9.57
N ALA A 28 8.90 -9.70 -8.58
CA ALA A 28 9.24 -8.72 -7.56
C ALA A 28 9.74 -7.38 -8.13
N THR A 29 10.56 -7.41 -9.19
CA THR A 29 11.06 -6.19 -9.85
C THR A 29 9.94 -5.39 -10.53
N THR A 30 8.89 -6.05 -11.00
CA THR A 30 7.68 -5.40 -11.52
C THR A 30 6.88 -4.75 -10.40
N ALA A 31 6.68 -5.45 -9.27
CA ALA A 31 6.03 -4.88 -8.09
C ALA A 31 6.78 -3.65 -7.56
N LEU A 32 8.11 -3.75 -7.43
CA LEU A 32 8.96 -2.64 -6.98
C LEU A 32 8.85 -1.40 -7.86
N ARG A 33 8.80 -1.58 -9.19
CA ARG A 33 8.60 -0.48 -10.13
C ARG A 33 7.24 0.18 -9.92
N TRP A 34 6.17 -0.59 -9.73
CA TRP A 34 4.85 -0.04 -9.44
C TRP A 34 4.79 0.66 -8.08
N ILE A 35 5.38 0.08 -7.03
CA ILE A 35 5.47 0.71 -5.71
C ILE A 35 6.17 2.06 -5.83
N LYS A 36 7.27 2.14 -6.60
CA LYS A 36 7.97 3.41 -6.87
C LYS A 36 7.03 4.41 -7.55
N THR A 37 6.38 4.04 -8.66
CA THR A 37 5.43 4.93 -9.36
C THR A 37 4.29 5.41 -8.45
N MET A 38 3.76 4.53 -7.60
CA MET A 38 2.69 4.88 -6.66
C MET A 38 3.17 5.82 -5.55
N CYS A 39 4.41 5.68 -5.08
CA CYS A 39 5.03 6.64 -4.17
C CYS A 39 5.29 7.99 -4.86
N ASP A 40 5.87 7.97 -6.06
CA ASP A 40 6.19 9.17 -6.85
C ASP A 40 4.92 9.99 -7.17
N THR A 41 3.78 9.32 -7.30
CA THR A 41 2.48 9.96 -7.55
C THR A 41 1.68 10.26 -6.28
N GLY A 42 2.28 10.14 -5.09
CA GLY A 42 1.66 10.48 -3.80
C GLY A 42 0.53 9.54 -3.37
N LYS A 43 0.35 8.39 -4.04
CA LYS A 43 -0.69 7.42 -3.68
C LYS A 43 -0.26 6.51 -2.55
N PHE A 44 1.00 6.12 -2.56
CA PHE A 44 1.62 5.35 -1.48
C PHE A 44 2.58 6.25 -0.69
N LEU A 45 2.70 5.97 0.61
CA LEU A 45 3.71 6.57 1.47
C LEU A 45 4.75 5.52 1.83
N ARG A 46 5.99 5.97 2.01
CA ARG A 46 7.14 5.12 2.34
C ARG A 46 7.75 5.57 3.65
N GLU A 47 7.91 4.64 4.58
CA GLU A 47 8.51 4.88 5.90
C GLU A 47 9.64 3.88 6.15
N CYS A 48 10.81 4.36 6.60
CA CYS A 48 11.87 3.47 7.06
C CYS A 48 11.51 2.91 8.45
N ASP A 49 11.84 1.64 8.71
CA ASP A 49 11.70 1.10 10.07
C ASP A 49 12.76 1.75 10.99
N PRO A 50 12.36 2.42 12.09
CA PRO A 50 13.31 3.04 13.01
C PRO A 50 14.23 2.03 13.72
N HIS A 51 13.91 0.73 13.69
CA HIS A 51 14.65 -0.31 14.39
C HIS A 51 15.49 -1.18 13.43
N ASP A 52 15.20 -1.13 12.12
CA ASP A 52 15.89 -1.89 11.09
C ASP A 52 15.89 -1.14 9.75
N GLY A 53 16.96 -0.39 9.45
CA GLY A 53 17.07 0.40 8.21
C GLY A 53 17.01 -0.41 6.91
N ARG A 54 17.03 -1.76 6.96
CA ARG A 54 16.81 -2.62 5.80
C ARG A 54 15.33 -2.76 5.47
N ARG A 55 14.45 -2.55 6.46
CA ARG A 55 12.99 -2.65 6.31
C ARG A 55 12.39 -1.30 5.94
N ILE A 56 11.50 -1.37 4.98
CA ILE A 56 10.71 -0.24 4.51
C ILE A 56 9.26 -0.67 4.58
N PHE A 57 8.43 0.15 5.20
CA PHE A 57 6.99 -0.01 5.23
C PHE A 57 6.33 0.89 4.18
N ILE A 58 5.22 0.40 3.64
CA ILE A 58 4.39 1.09 2.67
C ILE A 58 2.98 1.19 3.25
N SER A 59 2.34 2.35 3.05
CA SER A 59 0.93 2.57 3.36
C SER A 59 0.26 3.34 2.23
N LEU A 60 -1.07 3.40 2.24
CA LEU A 60 -1.79 4.39 1.43
C LEU A 60 -1.50 5.79 1.97
N SER A 61 -1.52 6.79 1.09
CA SER A 61 -1.76 8.16 1.51
C SER A 61 -3.19 8.32 2.02
N GLU A 62 -3.41 9.31 2.87
CA GLU A 62 -4.75 9.61 3.38
C GLU A 62 -5.74 9.88 2.23
N GLU A 63 -5.33 10.66 1.23
CA GLU A 63 -6.12 10.95 0.03
C GLU A 63 -6.53 9.66 -0.71
N THR A 64 -5.58 8.73 -0.90
CA THR A 64 -5.87 7.48 -1.62
C THR A 64 -6.78 6.57 -0.80
N ARG A 65 -6.57 6.52 0.53
CA ARG A 65 -7.44 5.76 1.44
C ARG A 65 -8.88 6.28 1.38
N LEU A 66 -9.08 7.60 1.49
CA LEU A 66 -10.40 8.22 1.43
C LEU A 66 -11.12 7.97 0.09
N LYS A 67 -10.37 7.98 -1.02
CA LYS A 67 -10.93 7.61 -2.34
C LYS A 67 -11.35 6.14 -2.40
N MET A 68 -10.61 5.25 -1.74
CA MET A 68 -10.98 3.84 -1.65
C MET A 68 -12.21 3.64 -0.76
N ASP A 69 -12.30 4.35 0.38
CA ASP A 69 -13.49 4.33 1.24
C ASP A 69 -14.73 4.67 0.42
N ALA A 70 -14.71 5.83 -0.26
CA ALA A 70 -15.82 6.28 -1.10
C ALA A 70 -16.18 5.30 -2.22
N TYR A 71 -15.17 4.68 -2.85
CA TYR A 71 -15.40 3.66 -3.87
C TYR A 71 -16.12 2.42 -3.33
N PHE A 72 -15.75 1.95 -2.14
CA PHE A 72 -16.41 0.78 -1.53
C PHE A 72 -17.78 1.09 -0.95
N GLU A 73 -18.00 2.31 -0.47
CA GLU A 73 -19.34 2.79 -0.07
C GLU A 73 -20.28 2.78 -1.28
N ASP A 74 -19.88 3.37 -2.40
CA ASP A 74 -20.64 3.37 -3.67
C ASP A 74 -20.95 1.94 -4.15
N CYS A 75 -19.95 1.05 -4.13
CA CYS A 75 -20.13 -0.35 -4.51
C CYS A 75 -21.03 -1.18 -3.56
N ALA A 76 -21.27 -0.70 -2.34
CA ALA A 76 -22.09 -1.41 -1.35
C ALA A 76 -23.58 -1.00 -1.41
N GLU A 77 -23.89 0.08 -2.12
CA GLU A 77 -25.26 0.58 -2.32
C GLU A 77 -25.94 -0.02 -3.57
N ASP A 78 -25.18 -0.71 -4.44
CA ASP A 78 -25.64 -1.47 -5.62
C ASP A 78 -25.94 -2.96 -5.32
#